data_AF-A0A091N174-F1
#
_entry.id   AF-A0A091N174-F1
#
_cell.length_a   1.000
_cell.length_b   1.000
_cell.length_c   1.000
_cell.angle_alpha   90.00
_cell.angle_beta   90.00
_cell.angle_gamma   90.00
#
_symmetry.space_group_name_H-M   'P 1'
#
loop_
_entity.id
_entity.type
_entity.pdbx_description
1 polymer ?
#
loop_
_entity_poly.entity_id
_entity_poly.type
_entity_poly.pdbx_seq_one_letter_code
_entity_poly.pdbx_strand_id
1 'polypeptide(L)'
;ANALFNIWIKYKPRLPEWYYNEKLLKIGDSLAQIKEYKLALLQCYGRYLQQFVSGSLDDIVDDVHQFKTTFFPNGFRDKNAALTFHALQERNICIYQVVCSSDRNLQNQESLQTCFNILSLLRLTMQVALPQENLCWLVYNGTIHIYTICRHLMMIGQSAKVLEYLLWASICMESSIPLLSVRYLPWRATLYAAVSQCYFDCQASVHGEVFARRGLIKIDELKQLENTSSSSENSETKKIFREATLKMSVLIFKRAVYESRRKPKTQVRPKLRVSLKEAQNLPWPRTATEQLLTEMFDGVAAQFLAILEALSDSNRRVLHPAPPVPDEVEIHNVISELFFAGLEILSGNSIKKQEELRPPIFVITAGEKGISGDAAVKFVKLAFSYEEWDVFDSAIEVVVSFLQTQDDPTFKKAEMELKLLTLMRPLLYPGKLKHSVSITENDTKETCISQGSEKKQTFRKGSLKHEEPSHDLIVLATTVFSCVSTSKQNIQPDEEILVDVIKFLWQKCKTGLHRIQMSGSDYLKYIHKYKAYQWIHILWIINEVIQKSSIADTNAVMPAEVTLCLTAVLENIADS
;
A
#
# COMPACT_ATOMS: atom_id res chain seq x y z
N ALA A 1 -8.00 -33.54 -17.57
CA ALA A 1 -9.11 -33.22 -16.63
C ALA A 1 -10.43 -33.91 -17.01
N ASN A 2 -10.95 -33.75 -18.24
CA ASN A 2 -12.30 -34.24 -18.62
C ASN A 2 -12.55 -35.76 -18.42
N ALA A 3 -11.54 -36.62 -18.62
CA ALA A 3 -11.71 -38.06 -18.46
C ALA A 3 -12.06 -38.49 -17.01
N LEU A 4 -11.42 -37.88 -15.99
CA LEU A 4 -11.70 -38.16 -14.58
C LEU A 4 -13.10 -37.69 -14.18
N PHE A 5 -13.54 -36.54 -14.68
CA PHE A 5 -14.90 -36.04 -14.41
C PHE A 5 -15.98 -36.84 -15.16
N ASN A 6 -15.68 -37.35 -16.35
CA ASN A 6 -16.58 -38.26 -17.08
C ASN A 6 -16.77 -39.59 -16.32
N ILE A 7 -15.71 -40.09 -15.68
CA ILE A 7 -15.81 -41.25 -14.78
C ILE A 7 -16.72 -40.90 -13.59
N TRP A 8 -16.52 -39.75 -12.96
CA TRP A 8 -17.34 -39.27 -11.86
C TRP A 8 -18.83 -39.16 -12.20
N ILE A 9 -19.16 -38.58 -13.36
CA ILE A 9 -20.54 -38.47 -13.87
C ILE A 9 -21.14 -39.86 -14.10
N LYS A 10 -20.38 -40.78 -14.70
CA LYS A 10 -20.82 -42.15 -14.98
C LYS A 10 -21.15 -42.92 -13.69
N TYR A 11 -20.42 -42.69 -12.61
CA TYR A 11 -20.62 -43.37 -11.33
C TYR A 11 -21.57 -42.64 -10.36
N LYS A 12 -21.93 -41.37 -10.61
CA LYS A 12 -22.91 -40.62 -9.80
C LYS A 12 -24.19 -41.41 -9.46
N PRO A 13 -24.92 -42.02 -10.41
CA PRO A 13 -26.16 -42.75 -10.09
C PRO A 13 -25.93 -44.03 -9.27
N ARG A 14 -24.68 -44.47 -9.10
CA ARG A 14 -24.30 -45.68 -8.36
C ARG A 14 -23.81 -45.39 -6.94
N LEU A 15 -23.69 -44.12 -6.56
CA LEU A 15 -23.21 -43.68 -5.25
C LEU A 15 -24.34 -43.03 -4.44
N PRO A 16 -24.33 -43.17 -3.10
CA PRO A 16 -25.22 -42.38 -2.25
C PRO A 16 -24.99 -40.88 -2.45
N GLU A 17 -26.07 -40.10 -2.52
CA GLU A 17 -26.01 -38.68 -2.85
C GLU A 17 -25.16 -37.87 -1.86
N TRP A 18 -25.32 -38.10 -0.56
CA TRP A 18 -24.52 -37.45 0.49
C TRP A 18 -23.03 -37.72 0.32
N TYR A 19 -22.64 -38.95 -0.02
CA TYR A 19 -21.25 -39.36 -0.19
C TYR A 19 -20.65 -38.74 -1.45
N TYR A 20 -21.40 -38.76 -2.55
CA TYR A 20 -21.01 -38.13 -3.80
C TYR A 20 -20.75 -36.63 -3.60
N ASN A 21 -21.68 -35.94 -2.94
CA ASN A 21 -21.61 -34.50 -2.71
C ASN A 21 -20.43 -34.12 -1.81
N GLU A 22 -20.22 -34.83 -0.71
CA GLU A 22 -19.07 -34.61 0.18
C GLU A 22 -17.73 -34.80 -0.56
N LYS A 23 -17.61 -35.87 -1.35
CA LYS A 23 -16.39 -36.15 -2.13
C LYS A 23 -16.17 -35.13 -3.25
N LEU A 24 -17.24 -34.63 -3.86
CA LEU A 24 -17.17 -33.63 -4.93
C LEU A 24 -16.53 -32.34 -4.42
N LEU A 25 -17.00 -31.87 -3.26
CA LEU A 25 -16.50 -30.66 -2.63
C LEU A 25 -15.05 -30.83 -2.17
N LYS A 26 -14.69 -31.98 -1.58
CA LYS A 26 -13.29 -32.28 -1.20
C LYS A 26 -12.32 -32.27 -2.39
N ILE A 27 -12.75 -32.75 -3.56
CA ILE A 27 -11.97 -32.63 -4.80
C ILE A 27 -11.87 -31.17 -5.23
N GLY A 28 -12.96 -30.41 -5.12
CA GLY A 28 -12.96 -28.95 -5.30
C GLY A 28 -11.91 -28.27 -4.44
N ASP A 29 -11.88 -28.59 -3.15
CA ASP A 29 -10.92 -28.01 -2.19
C ASP A 29 -9.48 -28.34 -2.59
N SER A 30 -9.23 -29.59 -3.01
CA SER A 30 -7.92 -30.04 -3.48
C SER A 30 -7.47 -29.30 -4.75
N LEU A 31 -8.41 -29.06 -5.69
CA LEU A 31 -8.15 -28.30 -6.91
C LEU A 31 -7.87 -26.82 -6.61
N ALA A 32 -8.64 -26.22 -5.69
CA ALA A 32 -8.43 -24.85 -5.25
C ALA A 32 -7.06 -24.68 -4.56
N GLN A 33 -6.64 -25.67 -3.76
CA GLN A 33 -5.31 -25.69 -3.12
C GLN A 33 -4.15 -25.70 -4.13
N ILE A 34 -4.30 -26.42 -5.25
CA ILE A 34 -3.31 -26.41 -6.34
C ILE A 34 -3.51 -25.25 -7.34
N LYS A 35 -4.36 -24.27 -7.01
CA LYS A 35 -4.68 -23.07 -7.81
C LYS A 35 -5.40 -23.33 -9.14
N GLU A 36 -6.03 -24.50 -9.29
CA GLU A 36 -6.86 -24.85 -10.44
C GLU A 36 -8.31 -24.35 -10.25
N TYR A 37 -8.46 -23.05 -10.02
CA TYR A 37 -9.74 -22.42 -9.63
C TYR A 37 -10.85 -22.58 -10.67
N LYS A 38 -10.52 -22.50 -11.96
CA LYS A 38 -11.50 -22.67 -13.04
C LYS A 38 -12.08 -24.08 -13.06
N LEU A 39 -11.26 -25.09 -12.78
CA LEU A 39 -11.70 -26.49 -12.71
C LEU A 39 -12.51 -26.73 -11.44
N ALA A 40 -12.04 -26.24 -10.28
CA ALA A 40 -12.78 -26.33 -9.01
C ALA A 40 -14.18 -25.69 -9.12
N LEU A 41 -14.25 -24.52 -9.75
CA LEU A 41 -15.49 -23.79 -10.00
C LEU A 41 -16.47 -24.59 -10.87
N LEU A 42 -16.04 -24.99 -12.07
CA LEU A 42 -16.94 -25.57 -13.07
C LEU A 42 -17.31 -27.02 -12.77
N GLN A 43 -16.35 -27.81 -12.26
CA GLN A 43 -16.51 -29.26 -12.15
C GLN A 43 -16.92 -29.72 -10.74
N CYS A 44 -16.70 -28.89 -9.72
CA CYS A 44 -17.01 -29.22 -8.32
C CYS A 44 -18.08 -28.29 -7.74
N TYR A 45 -17.72 -27.07 -7.32
CA TYR A 45 -18.63 -26.20 -6.56
C TYR A 45 -19.85 -25.77 -7.37
N GLY A 46 -19.65 -25.31 -8.61
CA GLY A 46 -20.73 -24.95 -9.51
C GLY A 46 -21.63 -26.15 -9.84
N ARG A 47 -21.05 -27.33 -10.07
CA ARG A 47 -21.82 -28.57 -10.31
C ARG A 47 -22.65 -28.99 -9.10
N TYR A 48 -22.11 -28.85 -7.89
CA TYR A 48 -22.88 -29.10 -6.67
C TYR A 48 -24.08 -28.14 -6.59
N LEU A 49 -23.87 -26.85 -6.87
CA LEU A 49 -24.92 -25.84 -6.72
C LEU A 49 -25.97 -25.86 -7.84
N GLN A 50 -25.65 -26.39 -9.02
CA GLN A 50 -26.59 -26.60 -10.13
C GLN A 50 -27.80 -27.49 -9.77
N GLN A 51 -27.73 -28.27 -8.68
CA GLN A 51 -28.87 -29.05 -8.21
C GLN A 51 -29.97 -28.19 -7.57
N PHE A 52 -29.67 -26.95 -7.20
CA PHE A 52 -30.62 -26.00 -6.60
C PHE A 52 -31.07 -24.92 -7.58
N VAL A 53 -30.18 -24.47 -8.46
CA VAL A 53 -30.45 -23.36 -9.39
C VAL A 53 -29.93 -23.70 -10.79
N SER A 54 -30.80 -23.60 -11.79
CA SER A 54 -30.45 -23.79 -13.20
C SER A 54 -30.03 -22.50 -13.93
N GLY A 55 -30.24 -21.33 -13.34
CA GLY A 55 -29.88 -19.99 -13.87
C GLY A 55 -28.63 -19.37 -13.22
N SER A 56 -28.43 -18.06 -13.41
CA SER A 56 -27.34 -17.33 -12.72
C SER A 56 -27.64 -17.23 -11.23
N LEU A 57 -26.67 -17.58 -10.40
CA LEU A 57 -26.76 -17.47 -8.94
C LEU A 57 -26.79 -16.00 -8.49
N ASP A 58 -26.42 -15.09 -9.37
CA ASP A 58 -26.32 -13.65 -9.11
C ASP A 58 -27.71 -12.96 -9.09
N ASP A 59 -28.76 -13.63 -9.55
CA ASP A 59 -30.14 -13.11 -9.56
C ASP A 59 -30.84 -13.23 -8.18
N ILE A 60 -30.23 -13.93 -7.21
CA ILE A 60 -30.81 -14.25 -5.88
C ILE A 60 -30.19 -13.37 -4.76
N VAL A 61 -29.37 -12.38 -5.12
CA VAL A 61 -28.46 -11.70 -4.17
C VAL A 61 -29.20 -10.82 -3.14
N ASP A 62 -30.44 -10.40 -3.41
CA ASP A 62 -31.15 -9.41 -2.60
C ASP A 62 -32.29 -9.95 -1.70
N ASP A 63 -32.68 -11.23 -1.83
CA ASP A 63 -33.78 -11.81 -1.03
C ASP A 63 -33.32 -13.00 -0.16
N VAL A 64 -33.22 -12.74 1.15
CA VAL A 64 -32.87 -13.76 2.17
C VAL A 64 -33.86 -14.92 2.19
N HIS A 65 -35.14 -14.66 1.97
CA HIS A 65 -36.19 -15.68 2.02
C HIS A 65 -36.14 -16.57 0.77
N GLN A 66 -35.96 -15.97 -0.41
CA GLN A 66 -35.71 -16.69 -1.65
C GLN A 66 -34.43 -17.53 -1.57
N PHE A 67 -33.35 -16.96 -1.03
CA PHE A 67 -32.08 -17.65 -0.84
C PHE A 67 -32.22 -18.88 0.08
N LYS A 68 -32.91 -18.72 1.23
CA LYS A 68 -33.16 -19.82 2.18
C LYS A 68 -33.99 -20.93 1.56
N THR A 69 -35.08 -20.59 0.88
CA THR A 69 -35.98 -21.57 0.27
C THR A 69 -35.31 -22.33 -0.89
N THR A 70 -34.43 -21.65 -1.64
CA THR A 70 -33.71 -22.25 -2.77
C THR A 70 -32.60 -23.21 -2.33
N PHE A 71 -31.71 -22.77 -1.42
CA PHE A 71 -30.51 -23.53 -1.05
C PHE A 71 -30.69 -24.44 0.17
N PHE A 72 -31.70 -24.17 1.00
CA PHE A 72 -31.93 -24.90 2.25
C PHE A 72 -33.41 -25.35 2.38
N PRO A 73 -33.97 -26.07 1.39
CA PRO A 73 -35.37 -26.48 1.40
C PRO A 73 -35.71 -27.40 2.59
N ASN A 74 -34.74 -28.21 3.04
CA ASN A 74 -34.87 -29.12 4.18
C ASN A 74 -34.49 -28.47 5.53
N GLY A 75 -34.19 -27.17 5.54
CA GLY A 75 -33.71 -26.44 6.71
C GLY A 75 -32.23 -26.68 7.06
N PHE A 76 -31.76 -26.00 8.10
CA PHE A 76 -30.33 -25.92 8.46
C PHE A 76 -29.79 -27.11 9.27
N ARG A 77 -30.68 -27.99 9.75
CA ARG A 77 -30.31 -29.23 10.46
C ARG A 77 -30.02 -30.39 9.50
N ASP A 78 -30.23 -30.18 8.20
CA ASP A 78 -29.86 -31.15 7.17
C ASP A 78 -28.33 -31.35 7.17
N LYS A 79 -27.88 -32.60 7.00
CA LYS A 79 -26.47 -32.97 6.91
C LYS A 79 -25.76 -32.26 5.75
N ASN A 80 -26.51 -31.94 4.70
CA ASN A 80 -25.99 -31.25 3.52
C ASN A 80 -25.93 -29.72 3.69
N ALA A 81 -26.57 -29.13 4.70
CA ALA A 81 -26.61 -27.67 4.85
C ALA A 81 -25.19 -27.07 4.97
N ALA A 82 -24.32 -27.68 5.77
CA ALA A 82 -22.93 -27.25 5.91
C ALA A 82 -22.16 -27.35 4.57
N LEU A 83 -22.40 -28.42 3.80
CA LEU A 83 -21.80 -28.61 2.48
C LEU A 83 -22.28 -27.54 1.49
N THR A 84 -23.55 -27.14 1.57
CA THR A 84 -24.10 -26.07 0.72
C THR A 84 -23.52 -24.70 1.06
N PHE A 85 -23.41 -24.34 2.33
CA PHE A 85 -22.71 -23.12 2.73
C PHE A 85 -21.27 -23.10 2.25
N HIS A 86 -20.53 -24.20 2.45
CA HIS A 86 -19.16 -24.36 1.99
C HIS A 86 -19.05 -24.17 0.47
N ALA A 87 -19.89 -24.86 -0.30
CA ALA A 87 -19.89 -24.76 -1.75
C ALA A 87 -20.18 -23.33 -2.26
N LEU A 88 -21.08 -22.59 -1.60
CA LEU A 88 -21.38 -21.19 -1.93
C LEU A 88 -20.17 -20.27 -1.68
N GLN A 89 -19.49 -20.41 -0.54
CA GLN A 89 -18.31 -19.61 -0.22
C GLN A 89 -17.14 -19.92 -1.16
N GLU A 90 -16.83 -21.20 -1.36
CA GLU A 90 -15.68 -21.61 -2.19
C GLU A 90 -15.91 -21.35 -3.68
N ARG A 91 -17.16 -21.46 -4.17
CA ARG A 91 -17.52 -21.00 -5.52
C ARG A 91 -17.11 -19.54 -5.71
N ASN A 92 -17.49 -18.68 -4.76
CA ASN A 92 -17.25 -17.25 -4.82
C ASN A 92 -15.76 -16.91 -4.81
N ILE A 93 -14.98 -17.61 -3.99
CA ILE A 93 -13.52 -17.47 -4.01
C ILE A 93 -12.92 -17.93 -5.33
N CYS A 94 -13.38 -19.04 -5.89
CA CYS A 94 -12.88 -19.48 -7.20
C CYS A 94 -13.20 -18.46 -8.31
N ILE A 95 -14.39 -17.84 -8.30
CA ILE A 95 -14.72 -16.77 -9.25
C ILE A 95 -13.79 -15.58 -9.07
N TYR A 96 -13.59 -15.12 -7.82
CA TYR A 96 -12.66 -14.03 -7.52
C TYR A 96 -11.25 -14.32 -8.03
N GLN A 97 -10.72 -15.53 -7.80
CA GLN A 97 -9.39 -15.91 -8.27
C GLN A 97 -9.30 -15.99 -9.80
N VAL A 98 -10.36 -16.45 -10.48
CA VAL A 98 -10.43 -16.44 -11.95
C VAL A 98 -10.45 -15.00 -12.48
N VAL A 99 -11.17 -14.09 -11.82
CA VAL A 99 -11.15 -12.65 -12.14
C VAL A 99 -9.73 -12.10 -11.98
N CYS A 100 -9.08 -12.31 -10.84
CA CYS A 100 -7.72 -11.82 -10.61
C CYS A 100 -6.67 -12.45 -11.53
N SER A 101 -6.90 -13.66 -12.04
CA SER A 101 -6.01 -14.27 -13.04
C SER A 101 -6.08 -13.59 -14.41
N SER A 102 -7.23 -12.97 -14.72
CA SER A 102 -7.48 -12.29 -16.00
C SER A 102 -7.24 -10.78 -15.90
N ASP A 103 -7.59 -10.19 -14.76
CA ASP A 103 -7.52 -8.75 -14.46
C ASP A 103 -6.99 -8.57 -13.04
N ARG A 104 -5.66 -8.62 -12.91
CA ARG A 104 -4.97 -8.60 -11.62
C ARG A 104 -5.17 -7.30 -10.85
N ASN A 105 -5.27 -6.17 -11.57
CA ASN A 105 -5.39 -4.84 -10.97
C ASN A 105 -6.85 -4.34 -10.91
N LEU A 106 -7.82 -5.19 -11.30
CA LEU A 106 -9.26 -4.89 -11.32
C LEU A 106 -9.59 -3.58 -12.06
N GLN A 107 -8.94 -3.36 -13.19
CA GLN A 107 -9.12 -2.16 -14.00
C GLN A 107 -10.39 -2.23 -14.86
N ASN A 108 -10.84 -3.44 -15.20
CA ASN A 108 -12.10 -3.63 -15.92
C ASN A 108 -13.29 -3.45 -14.96
N GLN A 109 -14.27 -2.64 -15.39
CA GLN A 109 -15.49 -2.39 -14.64
C GLN A 109 -16.33 -3.66 -14.41
N GLU A 110 -16.30 -4.63 -15.34
CA GLU A 110 -17.01 -5.90 -15.18
C GLU A 110 -16.37 -6.79 -14.10
N SER A 111 -15.03 -6.86 -14.08
CA SER A 111 -14.26 -7.52 -13.00
C SER A 111 -14.60 -6.91 -11.64
N LEU A 112 -14.66 -5.59 -11.59
CA LEU A 112 -14.98 -4.85 -10.37
C LEU A 112 -16.41 -5.14 -9.88
N GLN A 113 -17.39 -5.11 -10.79
CA GLN A 113 -18.78 -5.42 -10.48
C GLN A 113 -18.93 -6.87 -9.99
N THR A 114 -18.21 -7.80 -10.61
CA THR A 114 -18.18 -9.22 -10.20
C THR A 114 -17.69 -9.35 -8.75
N CYS A 115 -16.64 -8.63 -8.37
CA CYS A 115 -16.14 -8.60 -6.99
C CYS A 115 -17.18 -8.09 -5.99
N PHE A 116 -17.96 -7.06 -6.34
CA PHE A 116 -19.03 -6.57 -5.49
C PHE A 116 -20.17 -7.59 -5.36
N ASN A 117 -20.59 -8.22 -6.45
CA ASN A 117 -21.62 -9.27 -6.42
C ASN A 117 -21.18 -10.44 -5.52
N ILE A 118 -19.91 -10.84 -5.60
CA ILE A 118 -19.32 -11.86 -4.72
C ILE A 118 -19.42 -11.43 -3.24
N LEU A 119 -19.06 -10.18 -2.91
CA LEU A 119 -19.15 -9.67 -1.55
C LEU A 119 -20.59 -9.66 -1.02
N SER A 120 -21.56 -9.27 -1.84
CA SER A 120 -22.99 -9.33 -1.50
C SER A 120 -23.46 -10.76 -1.22
N LEU A 121 -23.05 -11.73 -2.05
CA LEU A 121 -23.40 -13.13 -1.85
C LEU A 121 -22.70 -13.76 -0.63
N LEU A 122 -21.45 -13.40 -0.35
CA LEU A 122 -20.75 -13.82 0.87
C LEU A 122 -21.44 -13.26 2.11
N ARG A 123 -21.83 -11.97 2.10
CA ARG A 123 -22.60 -11.33 3.17
C ARG A 123 -23.91 -12.08 3.42
N LEU A 124 -24.68 -12.35 2.35
CA LEU A 124 -25.96 -13.06 2.42
C LEU A 124 -25.78 -14.47 3.00
N THR A 125 -24.80 -15.21 2.51
CA THR A 125 -24.45 -16.56 2.98
C THR A 125 -24.14 -16.54 4.48
N MET A 126 -23.33 -15.59 4.93
CA MET A 126 -23.00 -15.43 6.35
C MET A 126 -24.21 -15.01 7.20
N GLN A 127 -25.09 -14.13 6.69
CA GLN A 127 -26.31 -13.71 7.39
C GLN A 127 -27.22 -14.89 7.71
N VAL A 128 -27.30 -15.88 6.82
CA VAL A 128 -28.08 -17.10 7.04
C VAL A 128 -27.35 -18.08 7.98
N ALA A 129 -26.03 -18.15 7.92
CA ALA A 129 -25.23 -19.03 8.78
C ALA A 129 -25.08 -18.52 10.22
N LEU A 130 -25.07 -17.20 10.43
CA LEU A 130 -24.74 -16.57 11.73
C LEU A 130 -25.55 -17.08 12.93
N PRO A 131 -26.88 -17.31 12.83
CA PRO A 131 -27.67 -17.83 13.95
C PRO A 131 -27.37 -19.30 14.30
N GLN A 132 -26.63 -20.03 13.47
CA GLN A 132 -26.34 -21.45 13.65
C GLN A 132 -24.96 -21.62 14.30
N GLU A 133 -24.89 -21.81 15.61
CA GLU A 133 -23.62 -21.88 16.36
C GLU A 133 -22.67 -22.98 15.85
N ASN A 134 -23.22 -24.12 15.42
CA ASN A 134 -22.45 -25.24 14.84
C ASN A 134 -21.80 -24.90 13.49
N LEU A 135 -22.22 -23.81 12.85
CA LEU A 135 -21.67 -23.32 11.59
C LEU A 135 -20.79 -22.08 11.78
N CYS A 136 -20.39 -21.75 13.02
CA CYS A 136 -19.54 -20.58 13.29
C CYS A 136 -18.21 -20.58 12.50
N TRP A 137 -17.67 -21.76 12.17
CA TRP A 137 -16.48 -21.89 11.33
C TRP A 137 -16.70 -21.37 9.89
N LEU A 138 -17.92 -21.50 9.34
CA LEU A 138 -18.28 -20.92 8.03
C LEU A 138 -18.42 -19.39 8.12
N VAL A 139 -18.91 -18.88 9.24
CA VAL A 139 -18.95 -17.44 9.49
C VAL A 139 -17.52 -16.91 9.53
N TYR A 140 -16.63 -17.57 10.27
CA TYR A 140 -15.22 -17.23 10.34
C TYR A 140 -14.56 -17.24 8.93
N ASN A 141 -14.71 -18.32 8.16
CA ASN A 141 -14.17 -18.40 6.79
C ASN A 141 -14.72 -17.28 5.89
N GLY A 142 -16.04 -17.02 5.97
CA GLY A 142 -16.67 -15.92 5.26
C GLY A 142 -16.05 -14.55 5.55
N THR A 143 -15.67 -14.28 6.82
CA THR A 143 -14.96 -13.03 7.16
C THR A 143 -13.59 -12.92 6.51
N ILE A 144 -12.85 -14.03 6.39
CA ILE A 144 -11.55 -14.09 5.69
C ILE A 144 -11.72 -13.80 4.21
N HIS A 145 -12.73 -14.40 3.59
CA HIS A 145 -13.06 -14.18 2.19
C HIS A 145 -13.44 -12.72 1.90
N ILE A 146 -14.36 -12.16 2.71
CA ILE A 146 -14.73 -10.74 2.62
C ILE A 146 -13.49 -9.85 2.78
N TYR A 147 -12.69 -10.06 3.83
CA TYR A 147 -11.48 -9.27 4.07
C TYR A 147 -10.51 -9.33 2.88
N THR A 148 -10.28 -10.51 2.32
CA THR A 148 -9.34 -10.71 1.20
C THR A 148 -9.73 -9.88 -0.01
N ILE A 149 -11.01 -9.94 -0.39
CA ILE A 149 -11.53 -9.19 -1.54
C ILE A 149 -11.55 -7.70 -1.22
N CYS A 150 -12.05 -7.31 -0.05
CA CYS A 150 -12.10 -5.91 0.39
C CYS A 150 -10.69 -5.31 0.45
N ARG A 151 -9.68 -6.03 0.92
CA ARG A 151 -8.31 -5.52 1.00
C ARG A 151 -7.75 -5.16 -0.38
N HIS A 152 -7.99 -6.01 -1.39
CA HIS A 152 -7.62 -5.71 -2.76
C HIS A 152 -8.38 -4.47 -3.28
N LEU A 153 -9.70 -4.41 -3.04
CA LEU A 153 -10.54 -3.29 -3.44
C LEU A 153 -10.17 -1.96 -2.74
N MET A 154 -9.72 -2.00 -1.49
CA MET A 154 -9.18 -0.81 -0.78
C MET A 154 -7.93 -0.27 -1.47
N MET A 155 -7.02 -1.16 -1.90
CA MET A 155 -5.77 -0.74 -2.56
C MET A 155 -6.00 -0.02 -3.88
N ILE A 156 -7.10 -0.32 -4.58
CA ILE A 156 -7.50 0.37 -5.82
C ILE A 156 -8.44 1.58 -5.58
N GLY A 157 -8.63 1.99 -4.31
CA GLY A 157 -9.39 3.19 -3.95
C GLY A 157 -10.90 3.00 -3.78
N GLN A 158 -11.41 1.76 -3.65
CA GLN A 158 -12.85 1.50 -3.44
C GLN A 158 -13.24 1.42 -1.96
N SER A 159 -12.46 2.01 -1.05
CA SER A 159 -12.64 1.94 0.41
C SER A 159 -14.05 2.34 0.88
N ALA A 160 -14.69 3.32 0.22
CA ALA A 160 -16.06 3.75 0.54
C ALA A 160 -17.10 2.65 0.30
N LYS A 161 -16.98 1.87 -0.77
CA LYS A 161 -17.94 0.81 -1.14
C LYS A 161 -17.75 -0.46 -0.31
N VAL A 162 -16.51 -0.77 0.08
CA VAL A 162 -16.22 -2.01 0.81
C VAL A 162 -16.39 -1.91 2.33
N LEU A 163 -16.50 -0.68 2.84
CA LEU A 163 -16.66 -0.39 4.27
C LEU A 163 -17.82 -1.17 4.90
N GLU A 164 -18.97 -1.26 4.23
CA GLU A 164 -20.14 -1.98 4.76
C GLU A 164 -19.87 -3.47 4.98
N TYR A 165 -19.07 -4.10 4.11
CA TYR A 165 -18.75 -5.52 4.18
C TYR A 165 -17.76 -5.82 5.31
N LEU A 166 -16.77 -4.93 5.51
CA LEU A 166 -15.82 -5.04 6.62
C LEU A 166 -16.49 -4.79 7.98
N LEU A 167 -17.43 -3.84 8.06
CA LEU A 167 -18.28 -3.64 9.23
C LEU A 167 -19.10 -4.89 9.54
N TRP A 168 -19.74 -5.46 8.52
CA TRP A 168 -20.50 -6.69 8.64
C TRP A 168 -19.64 -7.86 9.15
N ALA A 169 -18.45 -8.06 8.56
CA ALA A 169 -17.52 -9.09 9.00
C ALA A 169 -17.10 -8.92 10.47
N SER A 170 -16.85 -7.68 10.91
CA SER A 170 -16.52 -7.36 12.30
C SER A 170 -17.67 -7.71 13.26
N ILE A 171 -18.90 -7.32 12.90
CA ILE A 171 -20.10 -7.61 13.70
C ILE A 171 -20.37 -9.12 13.77
N CYS A 172 -20.16 -9.86 12.68
CA CYS A 172 -20.33 -11.32 12.68
C CYS A 172 -19.40 -12.02 13.68
N MET A 173 -18.13 -11.60 13.75
CA MET A 173 -17.17 -12.13 14.73
C MET A 173 -17.57 -11.82 16.17
N GLU A 174 -18.19 -10.66 16.41
CA GLU A 174 -18.64 -10.24 17.74
C GLU A 174 -19.97 -10.90 18.16
N SER A 175 -20.83 -11.22 17.20
CA SER A 175 -22.16 -11.77 17.45
C SER A 175 -22.14 -13.28 17.68
N SER A 176 -21.04 -13.96 17.33
CA SER A 176 -20.90 -15.41 17.47
C SER A 176 -20.06 -15.77 18.70
N ILE A 177 -20.70 -16.34 19.72
CA ILE A 177 -20.04 -16.71 21.00
C ILE A 177 -18.77 -17.56 20.79
N PRO A 178 -18.75 -18.61 19.93
CA PRO A 178 -17.53 -19.39 19.67
C PRO A 178 -16.34 -18.58 19.14
N LEU A 179 -16.61 -17.45 18.47
CA LEU A 179 -15.62 -16.59 17.84
C LEU A 179 -15.13 -15.45 18.76
N LEU A 180 -15.69 -15.31 19.97
CA LEU A 180 -15.31 -14.28 20.93
C LEU A 180 -14.06 -14.61 21.75
N SER A 181 -13.54 -15.84 21.69
CA SER A 181 -12.35 -16.26 22.43
C SER A 181 -11.07 -15.53 22.00
N VAL A 182 -10.03 -15.57 22.86
CA VAL A 182 -8.72 -14.95 22.60
C VAL A 182 -8.09 -15.46 21.30
N ARG A 183 -8.30 -16.74 20.96
CA ARG A 183 -7.77 -17.36 19.73
C ARG A 183 -8.11 -16.55 18.46
N TYR A 184 -9.29 -15.94 18.42
CA TYR A 184 -9.75 -15.17 17.26
C TYR A 184 -9.54 -13.65 17.42
N LEU A 185 -8.95 -13.20 18.53
CA LEU A 185 -8.66 -11.78 18.76
C LEU A 185 -7.72 -11.17 17.72
N PRO A 186 -6.62 -11.83 17.27
CA PRO A 186 -5.75 -11.26 16.23
C PRO A 186 -6.51 -10.95 14.94
N TRP A 187 -7.45 -11.82 14.57
CA TRP A 187 -8.28 -11.64 13.39
C TRP A 187 -9.30 -10.51 13.57
N ARG A 188 -10.00 -10.46 14.71
CA ARG A 188 -10.90 -9.34 15.04
C ARG A 188 -10.19 -7.99 15.01
N ALA A 189 -9.01 -7.89 15.61
CA ALA A 189 -8.20 -6.67 15.58
C ALA A 189 -7.79 -6.27 14.16
N THR A 190 -7.55 -7.25 13.27
CA THR A 190 -7.25 -7.00 11.86
C THR A 190 -8.47 -6.47 11.10
N LEU A 191 -9.67 -7.00 11.36
CA LEU A 191 -10.92 -6.47 10.81
C LEU A 191 -11.20 -5.05 11.32
N TYR A 192 -10.98 -4.80 12.62
CA TYR A 192 -11.14 -3.47 13.19
C TYR A 192 -10.21 -2.45 12.54
N ALA A 193 -8.95 -2.84 12.33
CA ALA A 193 -7.97 -2.00 11.66
C ALA A 193 -8.36 -1.69 10.22
N ALA A 194 -8.89 -2.67 9.48
CA ALA A 194 -9.36 -2.46 8.12
C ALA A 194 -10.55 -1.50 8.03
N VAL A 195 -11.51 -1.60 8.95
CA VAL A 195 -12.64 -0.66 9.02
C VAL A 195 -12.15 0.77 9.30
N SER A 196 -11.28 0.94 10.30
CA SER A 196 -10.68 2.25 10.60
C SER A 196 -9.89 2.81 9.40
N GLN A 197 -9.14 1.96 8.69
CA GLN A 197 -8.42 2.36 7.49
C GLN A 197 -9.36 2.81 6.38
N CYS A 198 -10.47 2.10 6.14
CA CYS A 198 -11.50 2.55 5.19
C CYS A 198 -12.01 3.95 5.53
N TYR A 199 -12.26 4.24 6.81
CA TYR A 199 -12.67 5.59 7.21
C TYR A 199 -11.57 6.64 6.96
N PHE A 200 -10.29 6.30 7.19
CA PHE A 200 -9.19 7.21 6.87
C PHE A 200 -9.04 7.46 5.38
N ASP A 201 -9.13 6.42 4.54
CA ASP A 201 -9.10 6.55 3.07
C ASP A 201 -10.25 7.42 2.56
N CYS A 202 -11.43 7.34 3.20
CA CYS A 202 -12.60 8.16 2.91
C CYS A 202 -12.57 9.57 3.52
N GLN A 203 -11.43 10.02 4.05
CA GLN A 203 -11.28 11.33 4.72
C GLN A 203 -12.19 11.52 5.95
N ALA A 204 -12.76 10.45 6.49
CA ALA A 204 -13.64 10.44 7.66
C ALA A 204 -12.86 10.12 8.94
N SER A 205 -11.76 10.84 9.19
CA SER A 205 -10.78 10.52 10.24
C SER A 205 -11.35 10.38 11.65
N VAL A 206 -12.39 11.17 11.99
CA VAL A 206 -13.11 11.07 13.27
C VAL A 206 -13.73 9.68 13.44
N HIS A 207 -14.40 9.18 12.39
CA HIS A 207 -15.02 7.85 12.42
C HIS A 207 -13.97 6.74 12.52
N GLY A 208 -12.83 6.90 11.84
CA GLY A 208 -11.70 5.97 11.92
C GLY A 208 -11.16 5.84 13.35
N GLU A 209 -10.95 6.96 14.04
CA GLU A 209 -10.52 6.99 15.44
C GLU A 209 -11.58 6.43 16.38
N VAL A 210 -12.85 6.85 16.25
CA VAL A 210 -13.95 6.37 17.09
C VAL A 210 -14.09 4.85 16.99
N PHE A 211 -13.98 4.29 15.77
CA PHE A 211 -14.05 2.85 15.58
C PHE A 211 -12.84 2.12 16.20
N ALA A 212 -11.63 2.68 16.10
CA ALA A 212 -10.44 2.10 16.74
C ALA A 212 -10.57 2.12 18.28
N ARG A 213 -11.13 3.19 18.86
CA ARG A 213 -11.43 3.27 20.30
C ARG A 213 -12.46 2.23 20.73
N ARG A 214 -13.52 2.02 19.94
CA ARG A 214 -14.48 0.92 20.18
C ARG A 214 -13.77 -0.43 20.18
N GLY A 215 -12.92 -0.70 19.19
CA GLY A 215 -12.13 -1.94 19.12
C GLY A 215 -11.27 -2.14 20.36
N LEU A 216 -10.64 -1.08 20.86
CA LEU A 216 -9.85 -1.11 22.09
C LEU A 216 -10.69 -1.45 23.33
N ILE A 217 -11.89 -0.87 23.45
CA ILE A 217 -12.83 -1.19 24.54
C ILE A 217 -13.20 -2.69 24.49
N LYS A 218 -13.47 -3.25 23.30
CA LYS A 218 -13.77 -4.68 23.13
C LYS A 218 -12.60 -5.59 23.49
N ILE A 219 -11.38 -5.18 23.17
CA ILE A 219 -10.16 -5.89 23.57
C ILE A 219 -10.02 -5.90 25.10
N ASP A 220 -10.28 -4.76 25.76
CA ASP A 220 -10.18 -4.65 27.21
C ASP A 220 -11.27 -5.45 27.95
N GLU A 221 -12.52 -5.40 27.47
CA GLU A 221 -13.62 -6.24 27.96
C GLU A 221 -13.23 -7.73 27.97
N LEU A 222 -12.67 -8.23 26.86
CA LEU A 222 -12.21 -9.62 26.77
C LEU A 222 -11.04 -9.90 27.72
N LYS A 223 -10.10 -8.95 27.84
CA LYS A 223 -8.95 -9.09 28.76
C LYS A 223 -9.41 -9.21 30.21
N GLN A 224 -10.41 -8.44 30.64
CA GLN A 224 -10.98 -8.53 31.98
C GLN A 224 -11.66 -9.89 32.24
N LEU A 225 -12.39 -10.41 31.25
CA LEU A 225 -13.02 -11.74 31.33
C LEU A 225 -11.99 -12.86 31.47
N GLU A 226 -10.89 -12.80 30.71
CA GLU A 226 -9.81 -13.80 30.75
C GLU A 226 -9.04 -13.75 32.08
N ASN A 227 -8.78 -12.55 32.62
CA ASN A 227 -8.12 -12.39 33.91
C ASN A 227 -8.98 -12.95 35.07
N THR A 228 -10.30 -12.91 34.93
CA THR A 228 -11.24 -13.47 35.93
C THR A 228 -11.33 -15.00 35.83
N SER A 229 -11.11 -15.55 34.63
CA SER A 229 -11.34 -16.96 34.31
C SER A 229 -10.08 -17.84 34.40
N SER A 230 -8.88 -17.26 34.33
CA SER A 230 -7.62 -18.01 34.27
C SER A 230 -6.75 -17.85 35.53
N SER A 231 -6.28 -18.97 36.10
CA SER A 231 -5.40 -19.00 37.28
C SER A 231 -3.90 -18.94 36.94
N SER A 232 -3.54 -18.91 35.65
CA SER A 232 -2.16 -18.97 35.15
C SER A 232 -1.98 -17.99 33.98
N GLU A 233 -1.04 -17.07 34.12
CA GLU A 233 -0.70 -16.11 33.07
C GLU A 233 0.01 -16.79 31.89
N ASN A 234 -0.72 -17.08 30.81
CA ASN A 234 -0.10 -17.57 29.56
C ASN A 234 0.63 -16.42 28.84
N SER A 235 1.94 -16.58 28.60
CA SER A 235 2.78 -15.63 27.85
C SER A 235 2.23 -15.34 26.45
N GLU A 236 1.69 -16.35 25.76
CA GLU A 236 1.14 -16.22 24.41
C GLU A 236 -0.14 -15.35 24.38
N THR A 237 -1.03 -15.55 25.35
CA THR A 237 -2.23 -14.72 25.54
C THR A 237 -1.85 -13.24 25.74
N LYS A 238 -0.82 -12.96 26.55
CA LYS A 238 -0.31 -11.60 26.76
C LYS A 238 0.20 -10.97 25.44
N LYS A 239 0.89 -11.74 24.60
CA LYS A 239 1.35 -11.28 23.29
C LYS A 239 0.18 -10.93 22.36
N ILE A 240 -0.85 -11.78 22.31
CA ILE A 240 -2.07 -11.56 21.52
C ILE A 240 -2.77 -10.25 21.93
N PHE A 241 -2.96 -10.02 23.24
CA PHE A 241 -3.54 -8.77 23.72
C PHE A 241 -2.67 -7.56 23.41
N ARG A 242 -1.34 -7.67 23.57
CA ARG A 242 -0.41 -6.58 23.26
C ARG A 242 -0.46 -6.20 21.77
N GLU A 243 -0.45 -7.18 20.87
CA GLU A 243 -0.53 -6.94 19.43
C GLU A 243 -1.88 -6.30 19.05
N ALA A 244 -3.00 -6.84 19.57
CA ALA A 244 -4.33 -6.31 19.29
C ALA A 244 -4.49 -4.86 19.77
N THR A 245 -4.03 -4.55 20.99
CA THR A 245 -4.02 -3.19 21.53
C THR A 245 -3.14 -2.27 20.70
N LEU A 246 -1.94 -2.72 20.32
CA LEU A 246 -1.02 -1.91 19.50
C LEU A 246 -1.66 -1.51 18.16
N LYS A 247 -2.34 -2.44 17.47
CA LYS A 247 -3.07 -2.15 16.22
C LYS A 247 -4.09 -1.02 16.40
N MET A 248 -4.86 -1.04 17.49
CA MET A 248 -5.85 0.00 17.75
C MET A 248 -5.20 1.33 18.15
N SER A 249 -4.19 1.30 19.03
CA SER A 249 -3.49 2.49 19.51
C SER A 249 -2.80 3.25 18.38
N VAL A 250 -2.18 2.55 17.41
CA VAL A 250 -1.56 3.15 16.23
C VAL A 250 -2.59 3.93 15.39
N LEU A 251 -3.79 3.37 15.19
CA LEU A 251 -4.86 4.03 14.44
C LEU A 251 -5.47 5.21 15.20
N ILE A 252 -5.52 5.15 16.52
CA ILE A 252 -5.92 6.29 17.37
C ILE A 252 -4.89 7.40 17.26
N PHE A 253 -3.59 7.06 17.37
CA PHE A 253 -2.49 8.00 17.26
C PHE A 253 -2.49 8.75 15.92
N LYS A 254 -2.77 8.03 14.82
CA LYS A 254 -2.85 8.58 13.45
C LYS A 254 -3.64 9.90 13.38
N ARG A 255 -4.76 10.00 14.10
CA ARG A 255 -5.54 11.25 14.19
C ARG A 255 -5.14 12.11 15.40
N ALA A 256 -4.96 11.50 16.56
CA ALA A 256 -4.74 12.21 17.82
C ALA A 256 -3.52 13.14 17.77
N VAL A 257 -2.44 12.74 17.09
CA VAL A 257 -1.21 13.54 16.98
C VAL A 257 -1.46 14.89 16.30
N TYR A 258 -2.28 14.91 15.24
CA TYR A 258 -2.63 16.14 14.53
C TYR A 258 -3.69 16.96 15.30
N GLU A 259 -4.70 16.30 15.84
CA GLU A 259 -5.81 16.99 16.52
C GLU A 259 -5.36 17.65 17.84
N SER A 260 -4.42 17.04 18.57
CA SER A 260 -3.85 17.62 19.80
C SER A 260 -3.25 19.02 19.59
N ARG A 261 -2.90 19.35 18.34
CA ARG A 261 -2.30 20.63 17.93
C ARG A 261 -3.31 21.62 17.38
N ARG A 262 -4.48 21.14 16.92
CA ARG A 262 -5.62 21.95 16.47
C ARG A 262 -6.46 22.40 17.66
N LYS A 263 -5.93 23.30 18.51
CA LYS A 263 -6.75 23.95 19.55
C LYS A 263 -7.71 24.99 18.95
N PRO A 264 -8.85 25.30 19.60
CA PRO A 264 -9.86 26.23 19.07
C PRO A 264 -9.28 27.63 18.82
N LYS A 265 -9.74 28.27 17.74
CA LYS A 265 -9.27 29.54 17.13
C LYS A 265 -9.23 30.78 18.05
N THR A 266 -9.55 30.65 19.34
CA THR A 266 -9.65 31.76 20.31
C THR A 266 -8.42 31.96 21.19
N GLN A 267 -7.41 31.09 21.14
CA GLN A 267 -6.16 31.25 21.90
C GLN A 267 -4.95 31.42 20.98
N VAL A 268 -4.49 32.66 20.82
CA VAL A 268 -3.23 32.99 20.16
C VAL A 268 -2.08 32.50 21.04
N ARG A 269 -1.26 31.58 20.53
CA ARG A 269 0.00 31.18 21.19
C ARG A 269 1.09 32.23 20.97
N PRO A 270 1.97 32.48 21.96
CA PRO A 270 3.32 32.97 21.69
C PRO A 270 4.04 31.92 20.83
N LYS A 271 4.60 32.34 19.69
CA LYS A 271 5.41 31.48 18.80
C LYS A 271 6.73 31.10 19.50
N LEU A 272 6.73 30.13 20.41
CA LEU A 272 7.97 29.48 20.81
C LEU A 272 8.30 28.40 19.77
N ARG A 273 8.86 28.87 18.65
CA ARG A 273 9.46 28.01 17.63
C ARG A 273 10.81 27.55 18.18
N VAL A 274 10.82 26.52 19.03
CA VAL A 274 12.07 25.80 19.30
C VAL A 274 12.51 25.26 17.94
N SER A 275 13.64 25.70 17.41
CA SER A 275 14.11 25.16 16.14
C SER A 275 14.40 23.67 16.35
N LEU A 276 13.95 22.81 15.43
CA LEU A 276 14.21 21.36 15.51
C LEU A 276 15.72 21.06 15.65
N LYS A 277 16.56 21.96 15.14
CA LYS A 277 18.03 21.92 15.26
C LYS A 277 18.52 22.23 16.69
N GLU A 278 17.89 23.16 17.41
CA GLU A 278 18.19 23.41 18.84
C GLU A 278 17.68 22.28 19.74
N ALA A 279 16.58 21.63 19.35
CA ALA A 279 15.98 20.52 20.09
C ALA A 279 16.85 19.25 20.09
N GLN A 280 17.72 19.05 19.09
CA GLN A 280 18.63 17.89 19.00
C GLN A 280 19.50 17.69 20.26
N ASN A 281 19.82 18.78 20.98
CA ASN A 281 20.65 18.75 22.19
C ASN A 281 19.88 18.43 23.49
N LEU A 282 18.55 18.38 23.43
CA LEU A 282 17.70 18.11 24.59
C LEU A 282 17.45 16.60 24.75
N PRO A 283 17.24 16.10 25.98
CA PRO A 283 16.89 14.70 26.19
C PRO A 283 15.50 14.38 25.62
N TRP A 284 15.37 13.21 25.00
CA TRP A 284 14.08 12.66 24.59
C TRP A 284 13.17 12.43 25.81
N PRO A 285 11.86 12.77 25.77
CA PRO A 285 11.10 13.41 24.68
C PRO A 285 11.12 14.95 24.76
N ARG A 286 11.18 15.61 23.60
CA ARG A 286 11.41 17.07 23.46
C ARG A 286 10.22 17.81 22.88
N THR A 287 9.49 17.17 21.97
CA THR A 287 8.33 17.74 21.31
C THR A 287 7.04 17.16 21.88
N ALA A 288 5.91 17.84 21.67
CA ALA A 288 4.61 17.30 22.07
C ALA A 288 4.29 15.98 21.34
N THR A 289 4.77 15.83 20.10
CA THR A 289 4.65 14.60 19.31
C THR A 289 5.42 13.45 19.98
N GLU A 290 6.66 13.70 20.42
CA GLU A 290 7.50 12.69 21.10
C GLU A 290 6.95 12.31 22.49
N GLN A 291 6.39 13.28 23.20
CA GLN A 291 5.70 13.05 24.47
C GLN A 291 4.50 12.11 24.26
N LEU A 292 3.64 12.41 23.29
CA LEU A 292 2.48 11.57 22.98
C LEU A 292 2.90 10.15 22.53
N LEU A 293 3.98 10.03 21.76
CA LEU A 293 4.55 8.72 21.36
C LEU A 293 5.00 7.91 22.58
N THR A 294 5.67 8.57 23.54
CA THR A 294 6.16 7.92 24.76
C THR A 294 5.02 7.55 25.72
N GLU A 295 3.95 8.37 25.76
CA GLU A 295 2.76 8.09 26.55
C GLU A 295 1.92 6.92 26.00
N MET A 296 1.87 6.75 24.68
CA MET A 296 0.99 5.74 24.04
C MET A 296 1.68 4.41 23.74
N PHE A 297 3.01 4.37 23.59
CA PHE A 297 3.71 3.20 23.05
C PHE A 297 4.98 2.82 23.83
N ASP A 298 5.01 1.55 24.23
CA ASP A 298 6.19 0.91 24.82
C ASP A 298 7.12 0.34 23.74
N GLY A 299 8.21 1.06 23.48
CA GLY A 299 9.31 0.61 22.64
C GLY A 299 9.36 1.23 21.24
N VAL A 300 10.58 1.28 20.70
CA VAL A 300 10.89 2.02 19.47
C VAL A 300 10.21 1.48 18.22
N ALA A 301 9.99 0.16 18.12
CA ALA A 301 9.29 -0.44 16.98
C ALA A 301 7.80 0.00 16.93
N ALA A 302 7.14 0.06 18.09
CA ALA A 302 5.76 0.52 18.20
C ALA A 302 5.63 2.02 17.90
N GLN A 303 6.56 2.82 18.42
CA GLN A 303 6.64 4.26 18.14
C GLN A 303 6.89 4.53 16.65
N PHE A 304 7.81 3.79 16.02
CA PHE A 304 8.10 3.93 14.59
C PHE A 304 6.90 3.52 13.73
N LEU A 305 6.20 2.44 14.09
CA LEU A 305 4.97 2.05 13.42
C LEU A 305 3.87 3.13 13.54
N ALA A 306 3.74 3.76 14.71
CA ALA A 306 2.80 4.85 14.91
C ALA A 306 3.14 6.08 14.07
N ILE A 307 4.43 6.43 13.96
CA ILE A 307 4.92 7.51 13.08
C ILE A 307 4.58 7.21 11.63
N LEU A 308 4.90 5.99 11.17
CA LEU A 308 4.61 5.56 9.80
C LEU A 308 3.13 5.62 9.48
N GLU A 309 2.28 5.15 10.39
CA GLU A 309 0.84 5.17 10.17
C GLU A 309 0.30 6.61 10.14
N ALA A 310 0.76 7.48 11.04
CA ALA A 310 0.39 8.90 11.07
C ALA A 310 0.76 9.63 9.77
N LEU A 311 1.95 9.35 9.22
CA LEU A 311 2.43 9.93 7.96
C LEU A 311 1.81 9.29 6.71
N SER A 312 1.18 8.12 6.84
CA SER A 312 0.63 7.39 5.68
C SER A 312 -0.68 8.00 5.20
N ASP A 313 -0.68 8.50 3.96
CA ASP A 313 -1.87 8.97 3.23
C ASP A 313 -2.02 8.15 1.95
N SER A 314 -3.15 7.46 1.79
CA SER A 314 -3.45 6.62 0.62
C SER A 314 -3.65 7.43 -0.67
N ASN A 315 -3.91 8.73 -0.56
CA ASN A 315 -4.07 9.60 -1.73
C ASN A 315 -2.74 10.23 -2.20
N ARG A 316 -1.64 10.03 -1.46
CA ARG A 316 -0.35 10.65 -1.75
C ARG A 316 0.52 9.71 -2.59
N ARG A 317 0.92 10.19 -3.78
CA ARG A 317 1.90 9.51 -4.63
C ARG A 317 3.32 9.94 -4.29
N VAL A 318 4.27 9.00 -4.40
CA VAL A 318 5.67 9.25 -4.02
C VAL A 318 6.30 10.36 -4.87
N LEU A 319 6.12 10.32 -6.19
CA LEU A 319 6.74 11.26 -7.13
C LEU A 319 5.88 12.50 -7.46
N HIS A 320 4.69 12.64 -6.85
CA HIS A 320 3.88 13.85 -6.93
C HIS A 320 3.65 14.45 -5.54
N PRO A 321 4.63 15.19 -5.00
CA PRO A 321 4.47 15.84 -3.71
C PRO A 321 3.31 16.82 -3.73
N ALA A 322 2.41 16.68 -2.76
CA ALA A 322 1.26 17.55 -2.54
C ALA A 322 1.37 18.20 -1.15
N PRO A 323 0.84 19.41 -0.92
CA PRO A 323 0.71 19.92 0.44
C PRO A 323 -0.13 18.94 1.28
N PRO A 324 0.10 18.84 2.61
CA PRO A 324 -0.79 18.09 3.47
C PRO A 324 -2.19 18.70 3.39
N VAL A 325 -3.21 17.85 3.51
CA VAL A 325 -4.61 18.30 3.51
C VAL A 325 -5.17 18.08 4.91
N PRO A 326 -5.60 19.13 5.62
CA PRO A 326 -5.58 20.55 5.24
C PRO A 326 -4.17 21.20 5.30
N ASP A 327 -3.97 22.24 4.49
CA ASP A 327 -2.71 23.00 4.40
C ASP A 327 -2.60 24.02 5.55
N GLU A 328 -2.39 23.50 6.76
CA GLU A 328 -2.23 24.30 7.98
C GLU A 328 -0.78 24.24 8.46
N VAL A 329 -0.26 25.35 8.97
CA VAL A 329 1.13 25.43 9.48
C VAL A 329 1.32 24.50 10.67
N GLU A 330 0.29 24.33 11.50
CA GLU A 330 0.28 23.40 12.63
C GLU A 330 0.51 21.96 12.18
N ILE A 331 -0.08 21.55 11.05
CA ILE A 331 0.03 20.19 10.51
C ILE A 331 1.43 19.97 9.93
N HIS A 332 1.98 20.95 9.21
CA HIS A 332 3.36 20.90 8.75
C HIS A 332 4.34 20.71 9.91
N ASN A 333 4.14 21.44 11.02
CA ASN A 333 4.98 21.27 12.20
C ASN A 333 4.90 19.85 12.77
N VAL A 334 3.70 19.25 12.83
CA VAL A 334 3.55 17.86 13.28
C VAL A 334 4.26 16.90 12.33
N ILE A 335 4.14 17.10 11.02
CA ILE A 335 4.81 16.28 10.01
C ILE A 335 6.33 16.33 10.21
N SER A 336 6.92 17.53 10.32
CA SER A 336 8.36 17.67 10.57
C SER A 336 8.78 17.09 11.93
N GLU A 337 7.98 17.25 12.99
CA GLU A 337 8.21 16.61 14.29
C GLU A 337 8.19 15.07 14.18
N LEU A 338 7.25 14.49 13.42
CA LEU A 338 7.14 13.05 13.17
C LEU A 338 8.33 12.51 12.38
N PHE A 339 8.76 13.20 11.33
CA PHE A 339 9.93 12.80 10.55
C PHE A 339 11.23 12.94 11.35
N PHE A 340 11.36 13.99 12.16
CA PHE A 340 12.49 14.16 13.06
C PHE A 340 12.57 13.01 14.08
N ALA A 341 11.46 12.70 14.75
CA ALA A 341 11.34 11.56 15.66
C ALA A 341 11.66 10.22 14.96
N GLY A 342 11.12 10.00 13.76
CA GLY A 342 11.32 8.79 12.98
C GLY A 342 12.77 8.60 12.56
N LEU A 343 13.45 9.67 12.15
CA LEU A 343 14.86 9.64 11.77
C LEU A 343 15.76 9.28 12.95
N GLU A 344 15.49 9.82 14.14
CA GLU A 344 16.31 9.49 15.31
C GLU A 344 16.13 8.06 15.80
N ILE A 345 14.89 7.57 15.75
CA ILE A 345 14.57 6.17 16.04
C ILE A 345 15.28 5.26 15.03
N LEU A 346 15.23 5.60 13.73
CA LEU A 346 15.89 4.85 12.65
C LEU A 346 17.43 4.87 12.78
N SER A 347 18.00 6.02 13.14
CA SER A 347 19.46 6.22 13.26
C SER A 347 20.03 5.72 14.59
N GLY A 348 19.18 5.40 15.57
CA GLY A 348 19.61 4.93 16.90
C GLY A 348 20.08 6.01 17.87
N ASN A 349 19.94 7.29 17.52
CA ASN A 349 20.49 8.38 18.34
C ASN A 349 19.70 8.61 19.63
N SER A 350 18.41 8.24 19.69
CA SER A 350 17.58 8.41 20.88
C SER A 350 17.90 7.40 22.01
N ILE A 351 18.68 6.34 21.77
CA ILE A 351 18.89 5.21 22.70
C ILE A 351 20.33 5.09 23.21
N LYS A 352 21.13 6.17 23.22
CA LYS A 352 22.48 6.13 23.82
C LYS A 352 22.49 5.94 25.35
N LYS A 353 21.34 5.78 26.02
CA LYS A 353 21.23 5.68 27.49
C LYS A 353 20.44 4.49 28.04
N GLN A 354 19.93 3.59 27.22
CA GLN A 354 19.27 2.37 27.71
C GLN A 354 19.87 1.13 27.05
N GLU A 355 20.81 0.53 27.79
CA GLU A 355 21.41 -0.80 27.63
C GLU A 355 22.41 -1.04 26.46
N GLU A 356 23.44 -1.80 26.81
CA GLU A 356 24.69 -2.02 26.08
C GLU A 356 24.55 -2.92 24.82
N LEU A 357 25.42 -2.65 23.85
CA LEU A 357 25.82 -3.47 22.69
C LEU A 357 24.77 -3.77 21.60
N ARG A 358 24.61 -2.82 20.66
CA ARG A 358 24.89 -2.96 19.19
C ARG A 358 24.32 -1.77 18.40
N PRO A 359 24.95 -1.34 17.29
CA PRO A 359 24.35 -0.36 16.40
C PRO A 359 23.01 -0.86 15.84
N PRO A 360 21.98 -0.02 15.70
CA PRO A 360 20.62 -0.42 15.29
C PRO A 360 20.51 -0.88 13.84
N ILE A 361 21.60 -0.89 13.08
CA ILE A 361 21.69 -1.54 11.77
C ILE A 361 21.25 -3.03 11.87
N PHE A 362 21.43 -3.67 13.05
CA PHE A 362 20.94 -5.02 13.33
C PHE A 362 19.48 -5.12 13.83
N VAL A 363 18.85 -3.99 14.19
CA VAL A 363 17.45 -3.91 14.63
C VAL A 363 16.47 -4.00 13.45
N ILE A 364 16.99 -4.03 12.22
CA ILE A 364 16.20 -4.24 11.00
C ILE A 364 15.92 -5.74 10.70
N THR A 365 16.35 -6.65 11.59
CA THR A 365 16.07 -8.09 11.48
C THR A 365 14.73 -8.52 12.08
N ALA A 366 14.11 -9.49 11.43
CA ALA A 366 12.81 -10.07 11.74
C ALA A 366 12.71 -10.58 13.20
N GLY A 367 12.01 -9.83 14.08
CA GLY A 367 11.66 -10.26 15.43
C GLY A 367 11.23 -9.12 16.36
N GLU A 368 10.46 -9.47 17.40
CA GLU A 368 9.55 -8.66 18.26
C GLU A 368 10.02 -7.29 18.83
N LYS A 369 11.24 -6.81 18.55
CA LYS A 369 11.77 -5.52 19.04
C LYS A 369 12.39 -4.62 17.95
N GLY A 370 12.36 -5.06 16.68
CA GLY A 370 13.00 -4.40 15.55
C GLY A 370 12.11 -3.59 14.61
N ILE A 371 12.70 -2.66 13.86
CA ILE A 371 12.03 -1.91 12.78
C ILE A 371 12.22 -2.68 11.49
N SER A 372 11.18 -3.22 10.86
CA SER A 372 11.34 -3.99 9.62
C SER A 372 11.96 -3.16 8.47
N GLY A 373 12.71 -3.81 7.58
CA GLY A 373 13.28 -3.16 6.38
C GLY A 373 12.21 -2.48 5.52
N ASP A 374 11.05 -3.11 5.34
CA ASP A 374 9.93 -2.55 4.58
C ASP A 374 9.39 -1.25 5.20
N ALA A 375 9.29 -1.22 6.53
CA ALA A 375 8.90 -0.03 7.28
C ALA A 375 9.90 1.12 7.08
N ALA A 376 11.20 0.83 7.10
CA ALA A 376 12.24 1.83 6.85
C ALA A 376 12.22 2.36 5.40
N VAL A 377 12.05 1.47 4.41
CA VAL A 377 11.89 1.86 3.00
C VAL A 377 10.65 2.73 2.81
N LYS A 378 9.52 2.37 3.43
CA LYS A 378 8.29 3.19 3.41
C LYS A 378 8.52 4.56 4.04
N PHE A 379 9.27 4.65 5.14
CA PHE A 379 9.62 5.93 5.78
C PHE A 379 10.41 6.85 4.83
N VAL A 380 11.41 6.32 4.13
CA VAL A 380 12.20 7.09 3.15
C VAL A 380 11.33 7.58 1.99
N LYS A 381 10.44 6.73 1.45
CA LYS A 381 9.48 7.12 0.40
C LYS A 381 8.53 8.22 0.88
N LEU A 382 8.06 8.14 2.12
CA LEU A 382 7.22 9.17 2.71
C LEU A 382 7.99 10.50 2.84
N ALA A 383 9.23 10.48 3.33
CA ALA A 383 10.07 11.68 3.44
C ALA A 383 10.24 12.38 2.08
N PHE A 384 10.45 11.62 1.01
CA PHE A 384 10.48 12.15 -0.36
C PHE A 384 9.14 12.81 -0.73
N SER A 385 8.02 12.12 -0.49
CA SER A 385 6.68 12.59 -0.86
C SER A 385 6.22 13.84 -0.11
N TYR A 386 6.79 14.12 1.07
CA TYR A 386 6.54 15.32 1.87
C TYR A 386 7.61 16.42 1.67
N GLU A 387 8.58 16.21 0.78
CA GLU A 387 9.72 17.12 0.55
C GLU A 387 10.60 17.38 1.79
N GLU A 388 10.66 16.42 2.73
CA GLU A 388 11.50 16.50 3.93
C GLU A 388 12.93 16.05 3.61
N TRP A 389 13.63 16.90 2.87
CA TRP A 389 14.91 16.59 2.22
C TRP A 389 16.05 16.21 3.17
N ASP A 390 16.20 16.93 4.28
CA ASP A 390 17.24 16.65 5.28
C ASP A 390 17.05 15.23 5.87
N VAL A 391 15.78 14.84 6.07
CA VAL A 391 15.40 13.53 6.59
C VAL A 391 15.56 12.46 5.53
N PHE A 392 15.16 12.74 4.29
CA PHE A 392 15.35 11.83 3.16
C PHE A 392 16.83 11.49 2.95
N ASP A 393 17.71 12.50 2.93
CA ASP A 393 19.15 12.32 2.71
C ASP A 393 19.82 11.51 3.82
N SER A 394 19.44 11.79 5.07
CA SER A 394 19.98 11.06 6.21
C SER A 394 19.45 9.62 6.27
N ALA A 395 18.15 9.43 6.02
CA ALA A 395 17.52 8.12 6.12
C ALA A 395 17.92 7.20 4.95
N ILE A 396 18.08 7.72 3.73
CA ILE A 396 18.43 6.90 2.58
C ILE A 396 19.84 6.30 2.69
N GLU A 397 20.80 7.04 3.26
CA GLU A 397 22.15 6.52 3.51
C GLU A 397 22.11 5.31 4.46
N VAL A 398 21.38 5.45 5.57
CA VAL A 398 21.19 4.37 6.54
C VAL A 398 20.47 3.17 5.92
N VAL A 399 19.38 3.39 5.19
CA VAL A 399 18.56 2.30 4.64
C VAL A 399 19.26 1.59 3.49
N VAL A 400 19.89 2.31 2.55
CA VAL A 400 20.59 1.69 1.41
C VAL A 400 21.79 0.87 1.90
N SER A 401 22.56 1.38 2.88
CA SER A 401 23.66 0.61 3.46
C SER A 401 23.17 -0.69 4.08
N PHE A 402 22.01 -0.68 4.76
CA PHE A 402 21.37 -1.89 5.27
C PHE A 402 20.94 -2.83 4.13
N LEU A 403 20.21 -2.34 3.13
CA LEU A 403 19.70 -3.19 2.03
C LEU A 403 20.84 -3.88 1.27
N GLN A 404 21.96 -3.19 1.06
CA GLN A 404 23.15 -3.76 0.39
C GLN A 404 23.84 -4.85 1.21
N THR A 405 23.68 -4.85 2.54
CA THR A 405 24.20 -5.93 3.41
C THR A 405 23.29 -7.15 3.45
N GLN A 406 22.04 -7.04 3.01
CA GLN A 406 21.09 -8.15 2.99
C GLN A 406 21.05 -8.79 1.59
N ASP A 407 21.50 -10.05 1.48
CA ASP A 407 21.37 -10.85 0.25
C ASP A 407 19.92 -11.35 -0.01
N ASP A 408 18.91 -10.60 0.45
CA ASP A 408 17.51 -10.98 0.29
C ASP A 408 16.96 -10.49 -1.07
N PRO A 409 16.44 -11.38 -1.94
CA PRO A 409 15.84 -10.98 -3.21
C PRO A 409 14.65 -10.02 -3.05
N THR A 410 13.95 -10.01 -1.91
CA THR A 410 12.82 -9.11 -1.65
C THR A 410 13.26 -7.64 -1.56
N PHE A 411 14.45 -7.38 -1.05
CA PHE A 411 15.00 -6.02 -0.90
C PHE A 411 15.60 -5.44 -2.18
N LYS A 412 15.87 -6.26 -3.19
CA LYS A 412 16.35 -5.78 -4.50
C LYS A 412 15.35 -4.83 -5.16
N LYS A 413 14.05 -5.10 -5.00
CA LYS A 413 12.99 -4.20 -5.47
C LYS A 413 13.10 -2.83 -4.79
N ALA A 414 13.21 -2.82 -3.46
CA ALA A 414 13.33 -1.60 -2.68
C ALA A 414 14.61 -0.81 -3.02
N GLU A 415 15.73 -1.49 -3.23
CA GLU A 415 17.00 -0.85 -3.64
C GLU A 415 16.86 -0.13 -4.99
N MET A 416 16.24 -0.80 -5.98
CA MET A 416 15.97 -0.18 -7.29
C MET A 416 15.10 1.07 -7.15
N GLU A 417 14.04 1.00 -6.35
CA GLU A 417 13.13 2.13 -6.12
C GLU A 417 13.83 3.30 -5.44
N LEU A 418 14.59 3.06 -4.37
CA LEU A 418 15.33 4.12 -3.67
C LEU A 418 16.37 4.77 -4.58
N LYS A 419 17.09 3.98 -5.40
CA LYS A 419 18.03 4.50 -6.40
C LYS A 419 17.36 5.41 -7.41
N LEU A 420 16.16 5.04 -7.89
CA LEU A 420 15.37 5.89 -8.80
C LEU A 420 14.97 7.21 -8.12
N LEU A 421 14.55 7.18 -6.85
CA LEU A 421 14.21 8.38 -6.09
C LEU A 421 15.41 9.32 -5.90
N THR A 422 16.59 8.79 -5.59
CA THR A 422 17.83 9.59 -5.49
C THR A 422 18.14 10.33 -6.78
N LEU A 423 17.98 9.68 -7.93
CA LEU A 423 18.21 10.29 -9.25
C LEU A 423 17.12 11.30 -9.63
N MET A 424 15.86 11.03 -9.24
CA MET A 424 14.73 11.91 -9.52
C MET A 424 14.77 13.23 -8.73
N ARG A 425 15.28 13.22 -7.50
CA ARG A 425 15.33 14.41 -6.63
C ARG A 425 15.94 15.66 -7.30
N PRO A 426 17.19 15.65 -7.79
CA PRO A 426 17.80 16.85 -8.40
C PRO A 426 17.09 17.28 -9.68
N LEU A 427 16.47 16.34 -10.39
CA LEU A 427 15.75 16.59 -11.65
C LEU A 427 14.38 17.25 -11.44
N LEU A 428 13.70 16.93 -10.34
CA LEU A 428 12.45 17.56 -9.94
C LEU A 428 12.67 18.89 -9.20
N TYR A 429 13.73 19.00 -8.39
CA TYR A 429 13.96 20.12 -7.47
C TYR A 429 15.35 20.76 -7.60
N PRO A 430 15.70 21.36 -8.76
CA PRO A 430 17.05 21.90 -9.03
C PRO A 430 17.45 23.10 -8.15
N GLY A 431 16.50 23.76 -7.46
CA GLY A 431 16.73 25.00 -6.71
C GLY A 431 17.12 24.84 -5.23
N LYS A 432 16.96 23.66 -4.62
CA LYS A 432 17.13 23.45 -3.16
C LYS A 432 18.47 22.79 -2.76
N LEU A 433 19.35 22.48 -3.72
CA LEU A 433 20.59 21.71 -3.49
C LEU A 433 21.75 22.52 -2.85
N LYS A 434 21.60 23.83 -2.63
CA LYS A 434 22.72 24.73 -2.29
C LYS A 434 23.10 24.83 -0.80
N HIS A 435 22.48 24.07 0.10
CA HIS A 435 22.82 24.09 1.52
C HIS A 435 22.97 22.69 2.13
N SER A 436 23.98 21.93 1.70
CA SER A 436 24.47 20.81 2.53
C SER A 436 25.86 20.26 2.19
N VAL A 437 26.63 20.88 1.29
CA VAL A 437 28.03 20.47 1.05
C VAL A 437 28.96 21.69 1.01
N SER A 438 29.36 22.14 2.20
CA SER A 438 30.66 22.80 2.39
C SER A 438 31.13 22.58 3.83
N ILE A 439 32.24 21.87 3.90
CA ILE A 439 32.99 21.30 5.02
C ILE A 439 33.72 22.41 5.83
N THR A 440 33.81 22.19 7.15
CA THR A 440 34.78 22.67 8.18
C THR A 440 35.51 24.02 8.06
N GLU A 441 35.60 24.69 9.23
CA GLU A 441 36.69 25.56 9.71
C GLU A 441 36.90 26.93 9.02
N ASN A 442 36.37 28.02 9.60
CA ASN A 442 37.04 28.79 10.67
C ASN A 442 36.41 30.19 10.82
N ASP A 443 36.37 30.64 12.06
CA ASP A 443 35.85 31.91 12.55
C ASP A 443 36.49 33.15 11.90
N THR A 444 35.69 34.21 11.69
CA THR A 444 35.86 35.48 12.41
C THR A 444 34.70 36.45 12.13
N LYS A 445 34.33 37.16 13.19
CA LYS A 445 33.24 38.13 13.36
C LYS A 445 33.38 39.34 12.43
N GLU A 446 32.27 39.92 11.97
CA GLU A 446 31.73 41.19 12.48
C GLU A 446 30.56 41.76 11.64
N THR A 447 29.45 41.99 12.35
CA THR A 447 28.52 43.14 12.33
C THR A 447 28.06 43.82 11.02
N CYS A 448 26.72 43.91 10.95
CA CYS A 448 25.90 45.10 10.66
C CYS A 448 25.06 45.17 9.36
N ILE A 449 23.74 45.15 9.61
CA ILE A 449 22.70 46.04 9.08
C ILE A 449 22.01 45.64 7.77
N SER A 450 20.76 45.25 7.98
CA SER A 450 19.63 45.33 7.07
C SER A 450 19.47 46.71 6.42
N GLN A 451 19.48 46.76 5.09
CA GLN A 451 18.66 47.73 4.34
C GLN A 451 18.17 47.08 3.04
N GLY A 452 16.86 47.23 2.82
CA GLY A 452 16.16 46.69 1.66
C GLY A 452 16.53 47.40 0.36
N SER A 453 16.38 46.67 -0.73
CA SER A 453 16.15 47.25 -2.05
C SER A 453 15.54 46.19 -2.94
N GLU A 454 14.25 46.35 -3.23
CA GLU A 454 13.60 45.76 -4.38
C GLU A 454 14.44 46.05 -5.63
N LYS A 455 15.10 45.03 -6.17
CA LYS A 455 15.62 45.07 -7.53
C LYS A 455 14.91 44.02 -8.37
N LYS A 456 13.88 44.51 -9.07
CA LYS A 456 13.35 43.96 -10.31
C LYS A 456 14.50 43.36 -11.13
N GLN A 457 14.53 42.04 -11.22
CA GLN A 457 15.42 41.33 -12.14
C GLN A 457 14.96 41.63 -13.56
N THR A 458 15.66 42.57 -14.19
CA THR A 458 15.60 42.80 -15.62
C THR A 458 16.10 41.52 -16.30
N PHE A 459 15.21 40.85 -17.02
CA PHE A 459 15.53 39.77 -17.96
C PHE A 459 16.56 40.30 -18.98
N ARG A 460 17.84 40.14 -18.68
CA ARG A 460 18.90 40.31 -19.66
C ARG A 460 18.81 39.09 -20.58
N LYS A 461 18.22 39.30 -21.75
CA LYS A 461 18.09 38.38 -22.87
C LYS A 461 19.47 37.85 -23.27
N GLY A 462 19.93 36.82 -22.58
CA GLY A 462 21.12 36.05 -22.92
C GLY A 462 20.76 35.07 -24.04
N SER A 463 21.60 35.04 -25.07
CA SER A 463 21.59 34.12 -26.21
C SER A 463 21.02 32.72 -25.87
N LEU A 464 20.05 32.25 -26.66
CA LEU A 464 19.52 30.88 -26.62
C LEU A 464 20.68 29.88 -26.84
N LYS A 465 21.21 29.31 -25.76
CA LYS A 465 22.06 28.12 -25.86
C LYS A 465 21.15 26.90 -25.99
N HIS A 466 21.33 26.14 -27.07
CA HIS A 466 20.69 24.85 -27.27
C HIS A 466 21.26 23.85 -26.26
N GLU A 467 20.44 23.39 -25.31
CA GLU A 467 20.89 22.50 -24.24
C GLU A 467 20.74 21.02 -24.65
N GLU A 468 21.89 20.33 -24.68
CA GLU A 468 21.98 18.87 -24.66
C GLU A 468 21.21 18.30 -23.46
N PRO A 469 20.69 17.05 -23.51
CA PRO A 469 20.08 16.45 -22.32
C PRO A 469 21.10 16.45 -21.18
N SER A 470 20.67 16.84 -19.98
CA SER A 470 21.57 16.84 -18.82
C SER A 470 22.12 15.43 -18.59
N HIS A 471 23.37 15.34 -18.14
CA HIS A 471 23.99 14.05 -17.82
C HIS A 471 23.11 13.23 -16.86
N ASP A 472 22.51 13.89 -15.88
CA ASP A 472 21.58 13.31 -14.91
C ASP A 472 20.34 12.68 -15.57
N LEU A 473 19.82 13.27 -16.65
CA LEU A 473 18.68 12.72 -17.41
C LEU A 473 19.08 11.42 -18.15
N ILE A 474 20.28 11.37 -18.71
CA ILE A 474 20.82 10.16 -19.35
C ILE A 474 21.07 9.06 -18.31
N VAL A 475 21.62 9.41 -17.15
CA VAL A 475 21.84 8.48 -16.03
C VAL A 475 20.51 7.92 -15.52
N LEU A 476 19.47 8.75 -15.39
CA LEU A 476 18.13 8.30 -15.04
C LEU A 476 17.58 7.32 -16.08
N ALA A 477 17.60 7.67 -17.37
CA ALA A 477 17.07 6.83 -18.44
C ALA A 477 17.78 5.46 -18.49
N THR A 478 19.11 5.45 -18.47
CA THR A 478 19.91 4.22 -18.48
C THR A 478 19.71 3.37 -17.22
N THR A 479 19.54 4.00 -16.05
CA THR A 479 19.24 3.28 -14.81
C THR A 479 17.87 2.61 -14.87
N VAL A 480 16.82 3.31 -15.31
CA VAL A 480 15.47 2.74 -15.49
C VAL A 480 15.51 1.57 -16.48
N PHE A 481 16.22 1.74 -17.59
CA PHE A 481 16.43 0.66 -18.56
C PHE A 481 17.09 -0.57 -17.92
N SER A 482 18.12 -0.37 -17.09
CA SER A 482 18.77 -1.48 -16.39
C SER A 482 17.83 -2.18 -15.40
N CYS A 483 17.03 -1.43 -14.63
CA CYS A 483 16.08 -1.99 -13.66
C CYS A 483 15.04 -2.89 -14.34
N VAL A 484 14.56 -2.51 -15.52
CA VAL A 484 13.51 -3.26 -16.25
C VAL A 484 14.08 -4.34 -17.17
N SER A 485 15.15 -4.04 -17.91
CA SER A 485 15.68 -4.94 -18.96
C SER A 485 16.73 -5.93 -18.47
N THR A 486 17.38 -5.69 -17.33
CA THR A 486 18.48 -6.57 -16.83
C THR A 486 18.13 -7.34 -15.56
N SER A 487 16.89 -7.25 -15.07
CA SER A 487 16.47 -7.96 -13.87
C SER A 487 16.37 -9.46 -14.13
N LYS A 488 17.38 -10.22 -13.65
CA LYS A 488 17.48 -11.69 -13.80
C LYS A 488 16.32 -12.49 -13.17
N GLN A 489 15.42 -11.83 -12.43
CA GLN A 489 14.37 -12.45 -11.61
C GLN A 489 12.95 -11.89 -11.90
N ASN A 490 12.74 -11.16 -13.00
CA ASN A 490 11.48 -10.44 -13.28
C ASN A 490 11.05 -9.49 -12.13
N ILE A 491 12.00 -9.01 -11.33
CA ILE A 491 11.74 -8.05 -10.26
C ILE A 491 11.72 -6.66 -10.91
N GLN A 492 10.55 -6.02 -10.90
CA GLN A 492 10.37 -4.66 -11.40
C GLN A 492 10.10 -3.70 -10.23
N PRO A 493 10.49 -2.42 -10.37
CA PRO A 493 10.07 -1.37 -9.45
C PRO A 493 8.55 -1.29 -9.33
N ASP A 494 8.05 -0.65 -8.28
CA ASP A 494 6.64 -0.31 -8.16
C ASP A 494 6.09 0.38 -9.43
N GLU A 495 4.92 -0.09 -9.89
CA GLU A 495 4.33 0.35 -11.15
C GLU A 495 4.08 1.87 -11.15
N GLU A 496 3.65 2.43 -10.01
CA GLU A 496 3.39 3.87 -9.91
C GLU A 496 4.69 4.68 -10.08
N ILE A 497 5.77 4.27 -9.41
CA ILE A 497 7.08 4.92 -9.52
C ILE A 497 7.58 4.82 -10.96
N LEU A 498 7.46 3.64 -11.59
CA LEU A 498 7.93 3.42 -12.95
C LEU A 498 7.16 4.29 -13.97
N VAL A 499 5.83 4.33 -13.87
CA VAL A 499 4.96 5.17 -14.72
C VAL A 499 5.33 6.65 -14.56
N ASP A 500 5.53 7.12 -13.34
CA ASP A 500 5.84 8.52 -13.06
C ASP A 500 7.23 8.92 -13.58
N VAL A 501 8.25 8.05 -13.43
CA VAL A 501 9.59 8.25 -13.99
C VAL A 501 9.54 8.28 -15.53
N ILE A 502 8.83 7.34 -16.16
CA ILE A 502 8.69 7.31 -17.62
C ILE A 502 7.95 8.54 -18.12
N LYS A 503 6.87 8.94 -17.45
CA LYS A 503 6.13 10.16 -17.79
C LYS A 503 7.03 11.38 -17.69
N PHE A 504 7.85 11.49 -16.64
CA PHE A 504 8.82 12.58 -16.50
C PHE A 504 9.84 12.59 -17.65
N LEU A 505 10.47 11.44 -17.93
CA LEU A 505 11.42 11.27 -19.03
C LEU A 505 10.79 11.64 -20.38
N TRP A 506 9.56 11.18 -20.64
CA TRP A 506 8.79 11.51 -21.84
C TRP A 506 8.52 13.00 -21.95
N GLN A 507 8.08 13.68 -20.88
CA GLN A 507 7.85 15.13 -20.93
C GLN A 507 9.14 15.89 -21.27
N LYS A 508 10.26 15.55 -20.63
CA LYS A 508 11.56 16.17 -20.93
C LYS A 508 11.99 15.88 -22.37
N CYS A 509 11.88 14.63 -22.80
CA CYS A 509 12.20 14.21 -24.16
C CYS A 509 11.33 14.93 -25.21
N LYS A 510 10.02 15.03 -25.00
CA LYS A 510 9.07 15.76 -25.86
C LYS A 510 9.45 17.24 -25.97
N THR A 511 9.82 17.90 -24.86
CA THR A 511 10.31 19.29 -24.94
C THR A 511 11.65 19.42 -25.66
N GLY A 512 12.53 18.42 -25.55
CA GLY A 512 13.80 18.38 -26.29
C GLY A 512 13.58 18.18 -27.79
N LEU A 513 12.71 17.25 -28.16
CA LEU A 513 12.40 16.86 -29.54
C LEU A 513 11.52 17.88 -30.29
N HIS A 514 10.57 18.54 -29.62
CA HIS A 514 9.75 19.59 -30.25
C HIS A 514 10.63 20.76 -30.73
N ARG A 515 11.75 21.02 -30.06
CA ARG A 515 12.73 22.03 -30.50
C ARG A 515 13.54 21.61 -31.73
N ILE A 516 13.53 20.31 -32.07
CA ILE A 516 14.16 19.72 -33.27
C ILE A 516 13.19 19.79 -34.46
N GLN A 517 11.92 19.44 -34.26
CA GLN A 517 10.90 19.49 -35.33
C GLN A 517 10.67 20.90 -35.89
N MET A 518 10.89 21.96 -35.11
CA MET A 518 10.79 23.34 -35.59
C MET A 518 11.93 23.77 -36.55
N SER A 519 12.93 22.92 -36.82
CA SER A 519 14.09 23.26 -37.66
C SER A 519 13.95 22.92 -39.15
N GLY A 520 12.84 22.30 -39.59
CA GLY A 520 12.56 22.10 -41.02
C GLY A 520 13.58 21.20 -41.76
N SER A 521 13.81 21.49 -43.04
CA SER A 521 14.52 20.67 -44.05
C SER A 521 16.02 20.41 -43.81
N ASP A 522 16.56 20.72 -42.64
CA ASP A 522 17.96 20.51 -42.23
C ASP A 522 18.07 19.52 -41.04
N TYR A 523 17.17 18.52 -40.98
CA TYR A 523 17.04 17.57 -39.87
C TYR A 523 18.35 16.83 -39.54
N LEU A 524 19.05 16.26 -40.55
CA LEU A 524 20.32 15.57 -40.33
C LEU A 524 21.48 16.49 -39.90
N LYS A 525 21.52 17.73 -40.42
CA LYS A 525 22.51 18.72 -40.00
C LYS A 525 22.28 19.13 -38.55
N TYR A 526 21.02 19.20 -38.12
CA TYR A 526 20.66 19.46 -36.74
C TYR A 526 21.08 18.30 -35.81
N ILE A 527 20.83 17.04 -36.21
CA ILE A 527 21.18 15.87 -35.39
C ILE A 527 22.67 15.82 -35.07
N HIS A 528 23.52 16.00 -36.11
CA HIS A 528 24.97 15.94 -35.95
C HIS A 528 25.55 17.18 -35.27
N LYS A 529 25.01 18.38 -35.54
CA LYS A 529 25.54 19.63 -34.98
C LYS A 529 25.18 19.84 -33.51
N TYR A 530 24.08 19.25 -33.03
CA TYR A 530 23.55 19.49 -31.67
C TYR A 530 23.43 18.22 -30.82
N LYS A 531 24.15 17.13 -31.18
CA LYS A 531 24.12 15.83 -30.47
C LYS A 531 22.71 15.30 -30.17
N ALA A 532 21.76 15.51 -31.09
CA ALA A 532 20.38 15.10 -30.88
C ALA A 532 20.20 13.57 -30.75
N TYR A 533 21.20 12.78 -31.15
CA TYR A 533 21.24 11.34 -30.95
C TYR A 533 21.03 10.94 -29.48
N GLN A 534 21.41 11.79 -28.52
CA GLN A 534 21.18 11.53 -27.10
C GLN A 534 19.68 11.59 -26.74
N TRP A 535 18.92 12.52 -27.32
CA TRP A 535 17.47 12.59 -27.14
C TRP A 535 16.77 11.41 -27.80
N ILE A 536 17.24 10.98 -28.97
CA ILE A 536 16.74 9.80 -29.68
C ILE A 536 17.05 8.53 -28.86
N HIS A 537 18.23 8.44 -28.25
CA HIS A 537 18.60 7.33 -27.37
C HIS A 537 17.69 7.25 -26.14
N ILE A 538 17.38 8.39 -25.50
CA ILE A 538 16.41 8.44 -24.39
C ILE A 538 15.03 8.02 -24.86
N LEU A 539 14.58 8.47 -26.04
CA LEU A 539 13.29 8.07 -26.62
C LEU A 539 13.21 6.56 -26.86
N TRP A 540 14.28 5.97 -27.40
CA TRP A 540 14.40 4.53 -27.60
C TRP A 540 14.35 3.77 -26.27
N ILE A 541 15.08 4.23 -25.25
CA ILE A 541 15.02 3.67 -23.89
C ILE A 541 13.59 3.69 -23.35
N ILE A 542 12.89 4.83 -23.45
CA ILE A 542 11.51 4.97 -22.97
C ILE A 542 10.62 3.92 -23.66
N ASN A 543 10.72 3.79 -24.98
CA ASN A 543 9.95 2.81 -25.74
C ASN A 543 10.24 1.36 -25.31
N GLU A 544 11.51 0.98 -25.16
CA GLU A 544 11.91 -0.35 -24.69
C GLU A 544 11.39 -0.67 -23.29
N VAL A 545 11.47 0.29 -22.37
CA VAL A 545 10.98 0.12 -21.00
C VAL A 545 9.47 -0.06 -20.99
N ILE A 546 8.73 0.71 -21.79
CA ILE A 546 7.27 0.56 -21.93
C ILE A 546 6.91 -0.83 -22.47
N GLN A 547 7.61 -1.32 -23.50
CA GLN A 547 7.33 -2.64 -24.08
C GLN A 547 7.64 -3.81 -23.13
N LYS A 548 8.62 -3.65 -22.23
CA LYS A 548 9.02 -4.69 -21.27
C LYS A 548 8.34 -4.58 -19.90
N SER A 549 7.45 -3.61 -19.72
CA SER A 549 6.70 -3.40 -18.48
C SER A 549 5.18 -3.50 -18.72
N SER A 550 4.40 -3.64 -17.66
CA SER A 550 2.92 -3.63 -17.73
C SER A 550 2.31 -2.24 -17.98
N ILE A 551 3.14 -1.24 -18.31
CA ILE A 551 2.71 0.16 -18.44
C ILE A 551 1.79 0.37 -19.66
N ALA A 552 1.93 -0.48 -20.68
CA ALA A 552 1.02 -0.49 -21.82
C ALA A 552 -0.44 -0.79 -21.40
N ASP A 553 -0.64 -1.53 -20.30
CA ASP A 553 -1.96 -1.94 -19.83
C ASP A 553 -2.66 -0.80 -19.06
N THR A 554 -1.91 0.09 -18.40
CA THR A 554 -2.45 1.17 -17.56
C THR A 554 -2.82 2.46 -18.30
N ASN A 555 -2.15 2.78 -19.42
CA ASN A 555 -2.46 3.98 -20.22
C ASN A 555 -2.01 3.82 -21.67
N ALA A 556 -2.93 3.52 -22.59
CA ALA A 556 -2.61 3.28 -24.00
C ALA A 556 -2.14 4.54 -24.78
N VAL A 557 -2.45 5.74 -24.31
CA VAL A 557 -2.20 6.99 -25.05
C VAL A 557 -0.71 7.34 -25.07
N MET A 558 -0.04 7.25 -23.92
CA MET A 558 1.38 7.62 -23.80
C MET A 558 2.31 6.68 -24.61
N PRO A 559 2.18 5.34 -24.53
CA PRO A 559 2.89 4.39 -25.39
C PRO A 559 2.68 4.66 -26.88
N ALA A 560 1.44 4.97 -27.29
CA ALA A 560 1.13 5.29 -28.68
C ALA A 560 1.85 6.56 -29.14
N GLU A 561 1.81 7.64 -28.34
CA GLU A 561 2.54 8.88 -28.64
C GLU A 561 4.06 8.65 -28.75
N VAL A 562 4.65 7.91 -27.80
CA VAL A 562 6.08 7.59 -27.79
C VAL A 562 6.47 6.79 -29.03
N THR A 563 5.71 5.74 -29.35
CA THR A 563 5.98 4.85 -30.49
C THR A 563 5.86 5.60 -31.81
N LEU A 564 4.80 6.41 -31.98
CA LEU A 564 4.61 7.24 -33.17
C LEU A 564 5.74 8.26 -33.32
N CYS A 565 6.17 8.90 -32.22
CA CYS A 565 7.26 9.85 -32.24
C CYS A 565 8.59 9.19 -32.63
N LEU A 566 8.89 8.00 -32.08
CA LEU A 566 10.09 7.25 -32.43
C LEU A 566 10.06 6.82 -33.91
N THR A 567 8.91 6.34 -34.39
CA THR A 567 8.74 5.93 -35.79
C THR A 567 8.98 7.11 -36.74
N ALA A 568 8.34 8.26 -36.48
CA ALA A 568 8.53 9.46 -37.28
C ALA A 568 9.99 9.94 -37.30
N VAL A 569 10.71 9.85 -36.18
CA VAL A 569 12.14 10.19 -36.12
C VAL A 569 12.97 9.23 -36.98
N LEU A 570 12.69 7.93 -36.92
CA LEU A 570 13.40 6.92 -37.69
C LEU A 570 13.13 7.02 -39.20
N GLU A 571 11.88 7.29 -39.60
CA GLU A 571 11.50 7.55 -41.00
C GLU A 571 12.26 8.76 -41.56
N ASN A 572 12.28 9.88 -40.82
CA ASN A 572 13.05 11.06 -41.23
C ASN A 572 14.55 10.78 -41.37
N ILE A 573 15.12 9.89 -40.55
CA ILE A 573 16.54 9.48 -40.68
C ILE A 573 16.75 8.59 -41.90
N ALA A 574 15.78 7.74 -42.25
CA ALA A 574 15.87 6.83 -43.39
C ALA A 574 15.65 7.54 -44.74
N ASP A 575 14.81 8.57 -44.77
CA ASP A 575 14.52 9.39 -45.96
C ASP A 575 15.63 10.42 -46.29
N SER A 576 16.62 10.57 -45.41
CA SER A 576 17.74 11.51 -45.54
C SER A 576 19.03 10.81 -45.95
#